data_AF-A0A8H4JZC5-F1
#
_entry.id   AF-A0A8H4JZC5-F1
#
_cell.length_a   1.000
_cell.length_b   1.000
_cell.length_c   1.000
_cell.angle_alpha   90.00
_cell.angle_beta   90.00
_cell.angle_gamma   90.00
#
_symmetry.space_group_name_H-M   'P 1'
#
loop_
_entity.id
_entity.type
_entity.pdbx_description
1 polymer ?
#
loop_
_entity_poly.entity_id
_entity_poly.type
_entity_poly.pdbx_seq_one_letter_code
_entity_poly.pdbx_strand_id
1 'polypeptide(L)'
;MASTSAVGLTDREDRAPCVVHTTEDLEAFTQIVYLGPNALVLLFQVMNYTQKKKFDMTGLKAEDWALWQKLDIETLRDLCRQHKFLFTTVQNPTLENALPPVQHFRELAPTGANLAQVKKRLDEIIAQHDSKELQTFFVFDGDRTLSAEDRGQILMDELGRYDMGLKNSAMRDLFSGPTGYSDEAFHQATLTLEEAR
;
A
#
# COMPACT_ATOMS: atom_id res chain seq x y z
N MET A 1 -2.30 15.02 33.20
CA MET A 1 -3.22 13.93 33.56
C MET A 1 -4.56 14.23 32.94
N ALA A 2 -4.83 13.69 31.77
CA ALA A 2 -6.17 13.67 31.18
C ALA A 2 -6.39 12.24 30.71
N SER A 3 -7.36 11.59 31.35
CA SER A 3 -7.71 10.19 31.17
C SER A 3 -8.45 10.02 29.86
N THR A 4 -7.84 9.36 28.88
CA THR A 4 -8.54 8.87 27.69
C THR A 4 -9.32 7.62 28.09
N SER A 5 -10.63 7.77 28.32
CA SER A 5 -11.51 6.61 28.47
C SER A 5 -11.71 5.99 27.08
N ALA A 6 -11.34 4.72 26.95
CA ALA A 6 -11.80 3.88 25.87
C ALA A 6 -13.34 3.76 25.97
N VAL A 7 -14.04 4.50 25.13
CA VAL A 7 -15.46 4.32 24.79
C VAL A 7 -15.41 3.64 23.43
N GLY A 8 -15.71 2.35 23.31
CA GLY A 8 -17.04 1.80 23.52
C GLY A 8 -17.63 1.57 22.13
N LEU A 9 -17.58 0.32 21.64
CA LEU A 9 -18.45 -0.15 20.57
C LEU A 9 -19.89 0.10 21.03
N THR A 10 -20.54 1.17 20.56
CA THR A 10 -21.98 1.31 20.27
C THR A 10 -22.35 2.78 20.17
N ASP A 11 -22.76 3.23 18.97
CA ASP A 11 -23.94 4.08 18.85
C ASP A 11 -24.75 3.60 17.64
N ARG A 12 -26.01 3.26 17.89
CA ARG A 12 -26.90 2.54 16.96
C ARG A 12 -27.58 3.45 15.93
N GLU A 13 -27.17 4.71 15.78
CA GLU A 13 -27.84 5.65 14.86
C GLU A 13 -26.93 6.42 13.89
N ASP A 14 -25.60 6.30 13.98
CA ASP A 14 -24.70 6.77 12.91
C ASP A 14 -23.82 5.63 12.44
N ARG A 15 -24.17 5.05 11.28
CA ARG A 15 -23.35 4.03 10.59
C ARG A 15 -22.13 4.65 9.87
N ALA A 16 -21.70 5.84 10.29
CA ALA A 16 -20.53 6.48 9.73
C ALA A 16 -19.27 5.92 10.43
N PRO A 17 -18.24 5.51 9.69
CA PRO A 17 -16.95 5.15 10.28
C PRO A 17 -16.43 6.30 11.15
N CYS A 18 -16.09 6.01 12.40
CA CYS A 18 -15.44 6.99 13.27
C CYS A 18 -13.97 7.11 12.88
N VAL A 19 -13.45 8.34 12.82
CA VAL A 19 -12.03 8.60 12.56
C VAL A 19 -11.25 8.34 13.86
N VAL A 20 -10.39 7.32 13.87
CA VAL A 20 -9.64 6.87 15.06
C VAL A 20 -8.13 7.12 14.93
N HIS A 21 -7.72 8.21 14.28
CA HIS A 21 -6.31 8.61 14.20
C HIS A 21 -6.12 10.07 14.64
N THR A 22 -4.98 10.34 15.25
CA THR A 22 -4.55 11.67 15.69
C THR A 22 -3.65 12.33 14.66
N THR A 23 -3.34 13.61 14.83
CA THR A 23 -2.37 14.29 13.96
C THR A 23 -0.97 13.72 14.15
N GLU A 24 -0.62 13.34 15.38
CA GLU A 24 0.65 12.69 15.72
C GLU A 24 0.80 11.33 15.03
N ASP A 25 -0.29 10.56 14.90
CA ASP A 25 -0.28 9.30 14.16
C ASP A 25 0.05 9.52 12.67
N LEU A 26 -0.52 10.58 12.06
CA LEU A 26 -0.27 10.93 10.66
C LEU A 26 1.16 11.45 10.41
N GLU A 27 1.84 11.96 11.45
CA GLU A 27 3.25 12.35 11.35
C GLU A 27 4.18 11.15 11.52
N ALA A 28 3.74 10.11 12.26
CA ALA A 28 4.56 8.95 12.56
C ALA A 28 4.44 7.83 11.51
N PHE A 29 3.27 7.67 10.89
CA PHE A 29 3.05 6.58 9.96
C PHE A 29 3.68 6.85 8.59
N THR A 30 4.32 5.82 8.05
CA THR A 30 4.96 5.84 6.73
C THR A 30 4.49 4.69 5.86
N GLN A 31 4.20 3.54 6.49
CA GLN A 31 3.67 2.36 5.84
C GLN A 31 2.61 1.69 6.71
N ILE A 32 1.55 1.16 6.08
CA ILE A 32 0.45 0.47 6.75
C ILE A 32 0.19 -0.87 6.05
N VAL A 33 0.22 -1.95 6.83
CA VAL A 33 -0.22 -3.29 6.41
C VAL A 33 -1.56 -3.57 7.07
N TYR A 34 -2.62 -3.68 6.28
CA TYR A 34 -3.94 -4.07 6.76
C TYR A 34 -4.07 -5.60 6.73
N LEU A 35 -4.37 -6.18 7.89
CA LEU A 35 -4.60 -7.62 8.02
C LEU A 35 -6.10 -7.89 7.93
N GLY A 36 -6.53 -8.55 6.85
CA GLY A 36 -7.93 -8.88 6.58
C GLY A 36 -8.24 -10.36 6.82
N PRO A 37 -8.38 -10.82 8.08
CA PRO A 37 -8.78 -12.20 8.35
C PRO A 37 -10.22 -12.47 7.94
N ASN A 38 -10.51 -13.72 7.63
CA ASN A 38 -11.86 -14.18 7.29
C ASN A 38 -12.88 -13.78 8.37
N ALA A 39 -13.99 -13.15 7.96
CA ALA A 39 -15.04 -12.71 8.86
C ALA A 39 -15.62 -13.82 9.75
N LEU A 40 -15.72 -15.06 9.24
CA LEU A 40 -16.18 -16.21 10.04
C LEU A 40 -15.16 -16.60 11.12
N VAL A 41 -13.87 -16.54 10.79
CA VAL A 41 -12.78 -16.82 11.75
C VAL A 41 -12.78 -15.77 12.85
N LEU A 42 -12.90 -14.48 12.49
CA LEU A 42 -13.05 -13.41 13.47
C LEU A 42 -14.27 -13.62 14.36
N LEU A 43 -15.44 -13.89 13.77
CA LEU A 43 -16.67 -14.11 14.52
C LEU A 43 -16.51 -15.27 15.52
N PHE A 44 -15.92 -16.38 15.08
CA PHE A 44 -15.65 -17.53 15.95
C PHE A 44 -14.70 -17.18 17.11
N GLN A 45 -13.60 -16.48 16.83
CA GLN A 45 -12.65 -16.04 17.85
C GLN A 45 -13.30 -15.09 18.85
N VAL A 46 -14.07 -14.12 18.36
CA VAL A 46 -14.80 -13.15 19.19
C VAL A 46 -15.83 -13.85 20.06
N MET A 47 -16.65 -14.75 19.51
CA MET A 47 -17.65 -15.52 20.27
C MET A 47 -17.00 -16.29 21.43
N ASN A 48 -15.91 -17.01 21.15
CA ASN A 48 -15.15 -17.74 22.16
C ASN A 48 -14.54 -16.83 23.23
N TYR A 49 -14.13 -15.61 22.85
CA TYR A 49 -13.62 -14.62 23.80
C TYR A 49 -14.73 -13.99 24.63
N THR A 50 -15.87 -13.64 24.04
CA THR A 50 -17.01 -13.03 24.73
C THR A 50 -17.71 -13.97 25.71
N GLN A 51 -17.71 -15.29 25.46
CA GLN A 51 -18.14 -16.27 26.47
C GLN A 51 -17.34 -16.13 27.77
N LYS A 52 -16.07 -15.68 27.71
CA LYS A 52 -15.23 -15.44 28.89
C LYS A 52 -15.48 -14.07 29.54
N LYS A 53 -16.03 -13.08 28.82
CA LYS A 53 -16.11 -11.68 29.27
C LYS A 53 -17.53 -11.06 29.32
N LYS A 54 -18.59 -11.83 29.05
CA LYS A 54 -20.01 -11.39 29.11
C LYS A 54 -20.29 -10.11 28.29
N PHE A 55 -19.74 -9.99 27.09
CA PHE A 55 -20.18 -8.98 26.12
C PHE A 55 -21.30 -9.54 25.26
N ASP A 56 -22.38 -8.78 25.06
CA ASP A 56 -23.46 -9.14 24.15
C ASP A 56 -23.09 -8.79 22.70
N MET A 57 -22.75 -9.82 21.93
CA MET A 57 -22.42 -9.72 20.50
C MET A 57 -23.44 -10.53 19.67
N THR A 58 -24.61 -10.86 20.22
CA THR A 58 -25.57 -11.82 19.64
C THR A 58 -26.22 -11.37 18.31
N GLY A 59 -25.96 -10.14 17.86
CA GLY A 59 -26.48 -9.59 16.61
C GLY A 59 -25.47 -9.45 15.47
N LEU A 60 -24.18 -9.73 15.67
CA LEU A 60 -23.15 -9.54 14.65
C LEU A 60 -23.11 -10.72 13.67
N LYS A 61 -23.33 -10.44 12.39
CA LYS A 61 -23.19 -11.43 11.31
C LYS A 61 -21.83 -11.30 10.63
N ALA A 62 -21.35 -12.39 10.04
CA ALA A 62 -20.13 -12.36 9.23
C ALA A 62 -20.23 -11.37 8.05
N GLU A 63 -21.44 -11.18 7.52
CA GLU A 63 -21.76 -10.18 6.49
C GLU A 63 -21.48 -8.75 6.95
N ASP A 64 -21.85 -8.42 8.20
CA ASP A 64 -21.62 -7.09 8.77
C ASP A 64 -20.12 -6.82 8.94
N TRP A 65 -19.35 -7.83 9.36
CA TRP A 65 -17.89 -7.76 9.47
C TRP A 65 -17.22 -7.59 8.10
N ALA A 66 -17.64 -8.36 7.11
CA ALA A 66 -17.10 -8.25 5.76
C ALA A 66 -17.38 -6.87 5.15
N LEU A 67 -18.59 -6.34 5.36
CA LEU A 67 -18.95 -4.98 4.92
C LEU A 67 -18.09 -3.93 5.63
N TRP A 68 -17.91 -4.05 6.95
CA TRP A 68 -17.08 -3.14 7.73
C TRP A 68 -15.61 -3.18 7.27
N GLN A 69 -15.02 -4.37 7.11
CA GLN A 69 -13.65 -4.51 6.62
C GLN A 69 -13.48 -3.88 5.23
N LYS A 70 -14.47 -4.06 4.34
CA LYS A 70 -14.43 -3.44 3.00
C LYS A 70 -14.42 -1.91 3.08
N LEU A 71 -15.32 -1.33 3.87
CA LEU A 71 -15.41 0.12 4.04
C LEU A 71 -14.15 0.70 4.69
N ASP A 72 -13.59 -0.02 5.67
CA ASP A 72 -12.37 0.39 6.37
C ASP A 72 -11.16 0.36 5.43
N ILE A 73 -11.00 -0.70 4.63
CA ILE A 73 -9.95 -0.79 3.60
C ILE A 73 -10.07 0.35 2.58
N GLU A 74 -11.27 0.64 2.07
CA GLU A 74 -11.49 1.72 1.10
C GLU A 74 -11.12 3.08 1.71
N THR A 75 -11.59 3.35 2.92
CA THR A 75 -11.32 4.61 3.65
C THR A 75 -9.84 4.77 3.96
N LEU A 76 -9.20 3.70 4.45
CA LEU A 76 -7.78 3.72 4.82
C LEU A 76 -6.89 3.85 3.58
N ARG A 77 -7.23 3.18 2.48
CA ARG A 77 -6.49 3.32 1.21
C ARG A 77 -6.55 4.76 0.69
N ASP A 78 -7.72 5.39 0.76
CA ASP A 78 -7.87 6.79 0.36
C ASP A 78 -7.07 7.74 1.26
N LEU A 79 -7.08 7.51 2.57
CA LEU A 79 -6.27 8.26 3.54
C LEU A 79 -4.77 8.11 3.24
N CYS A 80 -4.28 6.88 3.08
CA CYS A 80 -2.88 6.60 2.75
C CYS A 80 -2.46 7.30 1.46
N ARG A 81 -3.32 7.30 0.42
CA ARG A 81 -3.04 8.02 -0.83
C ARG A 81 -2.92 9.53 -0.63
N GLN A 82 -3.76 10.14 0.22
CA GLN A 82 -3.71 11.58 0.50
C GLN A 82 -2.43 11.96 1.25
N HIS A 83 -1.98 11.11 2.17
CA HIS A 83 -0.79 11.33 2.99
C HIS A 83 0.49 10.71 2.40
N LYS A 84 0.41 10.07 1.24
CA LYS A 84 1.52 9.38 0.54
C LYS A 84 2.15 8.24 1.37
N PHE A 85 1.35 7.58 2.21
CA PHE A 85 1.77 6.37 2.91
C PHE A 85 1.69 5.18 1.97
N LEU A 86 2.65 4.26 2.11
CA LEU A 86 2.54 2.96 1.46
C LEU A 86 1.48 2.13 2.15
N PHE A 87 0.59 1.54 1.38
CA PHE A 87 -0.53 0.76 1.88
C PHE A 87 -0.59 -0.60 1.19
N THR A 88 -0.82 -1.64 1.99
CA THR A 88 -1.11 -2.96 1.46
C THR A 88 -2.09 -3.76 2.31
N THR A 89 -2.90 -4.63 1.69
CA THR A 89 -3.84 -5.53 2.36
C THR A 89 -3.40 -6.98 2.22
N VAL A 90 -3.44 -7.72 3.33
CA VAL A 90 -3.17 -9.16 3.36
C VAL A 90 -4.45 -9.88 3.76
N GLN A 91 -5.12 -10.48 2.79
CA GLN A 91 -6.35 -11.26 3.01
C GLN A 91 -5.99 -12.64 3.57
N ASN A 92 -6.76 -13.10 4.56
CA ASN A 92 -6.51 -14.37 5.28
C ASN A 92 -5.05 -14.51 5.70
N PRO A 93 -4.56 -13.61 6.57
CA PRO A 93 -3.14 -13.46 6.85
C PRO A 93 -2.57 -14.72 7.50
N THR A 94 -1.50 -15.22 6.91
CA THR A 94 -0.57 -16.21 7.45
C THR A 94 0.80 -15.56 7.57
N LEU A 95 1.75 -16.20 8.25
CA LEU A 95 3.12 -15.68 8.29
C LEU A 95 3.73 -15.62 6.88
N GLU A 96 3.38 -16.57 6.01
CA GLU A 96 3.93 -16.69 4.66
C GLU A 96 3.53 -15.54 3.74
N ASN A 97 2.27 -15.09 3.79
CA ASN A 97 1.80 -13.99 2.93
C ASN A 97 1.94 -12.60 3.57
N ALA A 98 2.03 -12.50 4.90
CA ALA A 98 2.21 -11.22 5.58
C ALA A 98 3.68 -10.78 5.67
N LEU A 99 4.63 -11.73 5.60
CA LEU A 99 6.05 -11.41 5.74
C LEU A 99 6.64 -10.65 4.53
N PRO A 100 6.33 -10.96 3.27
CA PRO A 100 6.92 -10.27 2.13
C PRO A 100 6.67 -8.76 2.11
N PRO A 101 5.44 -8.25 2.36
CA PRO A 101 5.22 -6.80 2.44
C PRO A 101 6.02 -6.13 3.57
N VAL A 102 6.15 -6.79 4.72
CA VAL A 102 6.95 -6.29 5.86
C VAL A 102 8.44 -6.25 5.51
N GLN A 103 8.95 -7.27 4.82
CA GLN A 103 10.33 -7.30 4.34
C GLN A 103 10.60 -6.20 3.31
N HIS A 104 9.67 -6.01 2.37
CA HIS A 104 9.75 -4.94 1.38
C HIS A 104 9.89 -3.56 2.06
N PHE A 105 9.08 -3.29 3.09
CA PHE A 105 9.16 -2.04 3.86
C PHE A 105 10.48 -1.84 4.59
N ARG A 106 11.07 -2.91 5.10
CA ARG A 106 12.39 -2.85 5.76
C ARG A 106 13.52 -2.57 4.78
N GLU A 107 13.36 -2.98 3.52
CA GLU A 107 14.37 -2.87 2.47
C GLU A 107 14.21 -1.60 1.61
N LEU A 108 13.23 -0.75 1.94
CA LEU A 108 13.06 0.55 1.28
C LEU A 108 14.34 1.36 1.43
N ALA A 109 14.97 1.65 0.30
CA ALA A 109 16.12 2.52 0.27
C ALA A 109 15.68 3.95 0.68
N PRO A 110 16.52 4.70 1.41
CA PRO A 110 16.23 6.10 1.70
C PRO A 110 15.98 6.89 0.41
N THR A 111 15.07 7.86 0.45
CA THR A 111 14.77 8.73 -0.68
C THR A 111 16.05 9.28 -1.31
N GLY A 112 16.22 9.08 -2.62
CA GLY A 112 17.39 9.54 -3.36
C GLY A 112 18.60 8.59 -3.34
N ALA A 113 18.54 7.45 -2.65
CA ALA A 113 19.58 6.42 -2.70
C ALA A 113 19.79 5.88 -4.12
N ASN A 114 18.70 5.67 -4.88
CA ASN A 114 18.75 5.27 -6.29
C ASN A 114 19.51 6.30 -7.13
N LEU A 115 19.16 7.58 -7.01
CA LEU A 115 19.84 8.66 -7.73
C LEU A 115 21.31 8.78 -7.34
N ALA A 116 21.63 8.63 -6.05
CA ALA A 116 23.01 8.64 -5.56
C ALA A 116 23.82 7.47 -6.15
N GLN A 117 23.22 6.28 -6.23
CA GLN A 117 23.85 5.11 -6.84
C GLN A 117 24.07 5.29 -8.34
N VAL A 118 23.07 5.83 -9.06
CA VAL A 118 23.20 6.14 -10.50
C VAL A 118 24.30 7.17 -10.75
N LYS A 119 24.33 8.25 -9.96
CA LYS A 119 25.38 9.28 -10.05
C LYS A 119 26.76 8.70 -9.79
N LYS A 120 26.91 7.94 -8.69
CA LYS A 120 28.16 7.25 -8.37
C LYS A 120 28.61 6.35 -9.53
N ARG A 121 27.69 5.60 -10.12
CA ARG A 121 28.01 4.71 -11.23
C ARG A 121 28.41 5.48 -12.50
N LEU A 122 27.76 6.61 -12.77
CA LEU A 122 28.13 7.51 -13.85
C LEU A 122 29.55 8.07 -13.63
N ASP A 123 29.85 8.54 -12.43
CA ASP A 123 31.18 9.05 -12.06
C ASP A 123 32.27 7.98 -12.25
N GLU A 124 32.00 6.73 -11.85
CA GLU A 124 32.89 5.59 -12.05
C GLU A 124 33.18 5.32 -13.53
N ILE A 125 32.15 5.37 -14.39
CA ILE A 125 32.30 5.17 -15.84
C ILE A 125 33.14 6.31 -16.43
N ILE A 126 32.85 7.55 -16.06
CA ILE A 126 33.61 8.72 -16.55
C ILE A 126 35.08 8.61 -16.14
N ALA A 127 35.37 8.21 -14.90
CA ALA A 127 36.73 8.07 -14.40
C ALA A 127 37.53 6.94 -15.08
N GLN A 128 36.86 5.94 -15.66
CA GLN A 128 37.51 4.82 -16.36
C GLN A 128 37.90 5.14 -17.81
N HIS A 129 37.37 6.21 -18.38
CA HIS A 129 37.65 6.62 -19.76
C HIS A 129 38.54 7.88 -19.79
N ASP A 130 39.43 7.98 -20.78
CA ASP A 130 40.15 9.23 -20.99
C ASP A 130 39.15 10.30 -21.44
N SER A 131 39.07 11.38 -20.67
CA SER A 131 38.19 12.54 -20.91
C SER A 131 38.28 13.12 -22.33
N LYS A 132 39.35 12.82 -23.07
CA LYS A 132 39.55 13.25 -24.46
C LYS A 132 38.80 12.39 -25.49
N GLU A 133 38.47 11.14 -25.17
CA GLU A 133 37.76 10.21 -26.05
C GLU A 133 36.24 10.24 -25.84
N LEU A 134 35.80 10.60 -24.63
CA LEU A 134 34.39 10.63 -24.25
C LEU A 134 33.74 11.98 -24.65
N GLN A 135 33.35 12.11 -25.93
CA GLN A 135 32.82 13.37 -26.48
C GLN A 135 31.30 13.53 -26.41
N THR A 136 30.56 12.41 -26.39
CA THR A 136 29.10 12.41 -26.54
C THR A 136 28.47 11.43 -25.57
N PHE A 137 27.48 11.90 -24.80
CA PHE A 137 26.59 11.06 -24.02
C PHE A 137 25.22 10.99 -24.68
N PHE A 138 24.68 9.78 -24.79
CA PHE A 138 23.27 9.58 -25.10
C PHE A 138 22.52 9.33 -23.80
N VAL A 139 21.68 10.28 -23.43
CA VAL A 139 20.78 10.15 -22.29
C VAL A 139 19.39 9.90 -22.86
N PHE A 140 18.83 8.73 -22.55
CA PHE A 140 17.46 8.41 -22.87
C PHE A 140 16.61 8.75 -21.67
N ASP A 141 15.65 9.67 -21.84
CA ASP A 141 14.61 9.87 -20.84
C ASP A 141 13.63 8.71 -20.96
N GLY A 142 13.70 7.80 -19.98
CA GLY A 142 12.93 6.57 -19.96
C GLY A 142 11.50 6.75 -19.46
N ASP A 143 11.10 7.95 -19.04
CA ASP A 143 9.77 8.22 -18.49
C ASP A 143 8.69 8.34 -19.59
N ARG A 144 8.47 7.19 -20.24
CA ARG A 144 7.48 6.83 -21.26
C ARG A 144 8.12 6.70 -22.65
N THR A 145 8.38 5.43 -22.95
CA THR A 145 8.59 4.82 -24.28
C THR A 145 9.96 5.00 -24.90
N LEU A 146 10.85 4.02 -24.65
CA LEU A 146 12.00 3.73 -25.52
C LEU A 146 11.56 3.25 -26.92
N SER A 147 10.34 2.71 -27.04
CA SER A 147 9.72 2.32 -28.32
C SER A 147 8.18 2.33 -28.21
N ALA A 148 7.48 2.27 -29.36
CA ALA A 148 6.02 2.11 -29.38
C ALA A 148 5.54 0.79 -28.77
N GLU A 149 6.46 -0.18 -28.62
CA GLU A 149 6.25 -1.50 -28.03
C GLU A 149 6.50 -1.48 -26.51
N ASP A 150 7.40 -0.63 -26.00
CA ASP A 150 7.69 -0.45 -24.55
C ASP A 150 6.68 0.44 -23.82
N ARG A 151 5.39 0.22 -24.07
CA ARG A 151 4.33 0.96 -23.36
C ARG A 151 4.00 0.23 -22.08
N GLY A 152 3.78 1.00 -21.00
CA GLY A 152 3.14 0.48 -19.78
C GLY A 152 1.80 -0.23 -20.06
N GLN A 153 1.21 -0.03 -21.24
CA GLN A 153 0.09 -0.83 -21.76
C GLN A 153 0.35 -2.34 -21.79
N ILE A 154 1.57 -2.84 -22.04
CA ILE A 154 1.82 -4.30 -21.99
C ILE A 154 1.63 -4.81 -20.56
N LEU A 155 2.21 -4.12 -19.57
CA LEU A 155 1.98 -4.44 -18.15
C LEU A 155 0.49 -4.36 -17.82
N MET A 156 -0.20 -3.30 -18.26
CA MET A 156 -1.64 -3.14 -18.00
C MET A 156 -2.50 -4.21 -18.68
N ASP A 157 -2.16 -4.62 -19.91
CA ASP A 157 -2.85 -5.66 -20.67
C ASP A 157 -2.63 -7.04 -20.03
N GLU A 158 -1.42 -7.28 -19.50
CA GLU A 158 -1.09 -8.49 -18.77
C GLU A 158 -1.86 -8.57 -17.44
N LEU A 159 -1.99 -7.45 -16.73
CA LEU A 159 -2.84 -7.36 -15.53
C LEU A 159 -4.33 -7.49 -15.83
N GLY A 160 -4.79 -6.95 -16.96
CA GLY A 160 -6.18 -7.09 -17.43
C GLY A 160 -6.57 -8.53 -17.75
N ARG A 161 -5.61 -9.41 -18.07
CA ARG A 161 -5.85 -10.84 -18.34
C ARG A 161 -6.14 -11.68 -17.09
N TYR A 162 -5.77 -11.21 -15.90
CA TYR A 162 -6.00 -11.94 -14.65
C TYR A 162 -7.39 -11.68 -14.03
N ASP A 163 -8.33 -11.05 -14.76
CA ASP A 163 -9.69 -10.67 -14.31
C ASP A 163 -9.70 -10.07 -12.88
N MET A 164 -8.70 -9.25 -12.60
CA MET A 164 -8.32 -8.89 -11.23
C MET A 164 -9.20 -7.83 -10.57
N GLY A 165 -10.20 -7.25 -11.25
CA GLY A 165 -11.05 -6.18 -10.69
C GLY A 165 -10.30 -4.87 -10.33
N LEU A 166 -8.97 -4.89 -10.20
CA LEU A 166 -8.05 -3.76 -10.23
C LEU A 166 -8.03 -3.23 -11.66
N LYS A 167 -9.09 -2.49 -11.98
CA LYS A 167 -9.22 -1.73 -13.21
C LYS A 167 -7.92 -0.99 -13.47
N ASN A 168 -7.52 -0.92 -14.74
CA ASN A 168 -6.52 0.01 -15.30
C ASN A 168 -6.53 1.43 -14.68
N SER A 169 -7.63 1.84 -14.05
CA SER A 169 -7.71 3.04 -13.23
C SER A 169 -6.79 3.03 -12.01
N ALA A 170 -6.59 1.94 -11.25
CA ALA A 170 -5.82 1.97 -10.00
C ALA A 170 -4.36 2.43 -10.20
N MET A 171 -3.64 1.82 -11.15
CA MET A 171 -2.28 2.22 -11.49
C MET A 171 -2.24 3.60 -12.16
N ARG A 172 -3.21 3.89 -13.04
CA ARG A 172 -3.31 5.21 -13.67
C ARG A 172 -3.55 6.31 -12.63
N ASP A 173 -4.44 6.08 -11.67
CA ASP A 173 -4.83 7.02 -10.63
C ASP A 173 -3.70 7.18 -9.60
N LEU A 174 -2.88 6.14 -9.38
CA LEU A 174 -1.66 6.22 -8.58
C LEU A 174 -0.63 7.17 -9.21
N PHE A 175 -0.26 6.95 -10.48
CA PHE A 175 0.74 7.78 -11.17
C PHE A 175 0.20 9.16 -11.62
N SER A 176 -1.11 9.30 -11.78
CA SER A 176 -1.76 10.60 -12.06
C SER A 176 -2.15 11.34 -10.79
N GLY A 177 -1.94 10.72 -9.62
CA GLY A 177 -2.28 11.24 -8.31
C GLY A 177 -1.19 12.12 -7.70
N PRO A 178 -1.32 12.47 -6.40
CA PRO A 178 -0.42 13.39 -5.72
C PRO A 178 1.02 12.88 -5.53
N THR A 179 1.25 11.57 -5.70
CA THR A 179 2.57 10.94 -5.69
C THR A 179 3.29 11.03 -7.03
N GLY A 180 2.56 11.19 -8.14
CA GLY A 180 3.16 11.25 -9.48
C GLY A 180 4.06 10.04 -9.76
N TYR A 181 5.24 10.31 -10.32
CA TYR A 181 6.30 9.34 -10.58
C TYR A 181 7.38 9.32 -9.49
N SER A 182 7.00 9.46 -8.22
CA SER A 182 7.96 9.34 -7.12
C SER A 182 8.38 7.90 -6.87
N ASP A 183 9.50 7.70 -6.17
CA ASP A 183 9.95 6.36 -5.72
C ASP A 183 8.83 5.65 -4.94
N GLU A 184 8.10 6.37 -4.08
CA GLU A 184 6.96 5.82 -3.32
C GLU A 184 5.81 5.36 -4.22
N ALA A 185 5.57 6.02 -5.36
CA ALA A 185 4.56 5.57 -6.31
C ALA A 185 4.94 4.21 -6.94
N PHE A 186 6.22 3.99 -7.22
CA PHE A 186 6.70 2.70 -7.71
C PHE A 186 6.64 1.61 -6.65
N HIS A 187 6.99 1.92 -5.40
CA HIS A 187 6.81 0.99 -4.28
C HIS A 187 5.34 0.64 -4.07
N GLN A 188 4.44 1.62 -4.10
CA GLN A 188 3.00 1.39 -3.99
C GLN A 188 2.46 0.54 -5.15
N ALA A 189 2.96 0.76 -6.38
CA ALA A 189 2.62 -0.06 -7.54
C ALA A 189 3.02 -1.53 -7.33
N THR A 190 4.23 -1.79 -6.83
CA THR A 190 4.67 -3.16 -6.50
C THR A 190 3.75 -3.82 -5.47
N LEU A 191 3.39 -3.12 -4.39
CA LEU A 191 2.47 -3.66 -3.38
C LEU A 191 1.11 -3.99 -3.97
N THR A 192 0.57 -3.11 -4.81
CA THR A 192 -0.73 -3.30 -5.47
C THR A 192 -0.72 -4.51 -6.41
N LEU A 193 0.42 -4.81 -7.05
CA LEU A 193 0.59 -6.01 -7.86
C LEU A 193 0.64 -7.29 -7.02
N GLU A 194 1.38 -7.27 -5.91
CA GLU A 194 1.50 -8.41 -5.01
C GLU A 194 0.18 -8.71 -4.27
N GLU A 195 -0.61 -7.68 -3.94
CA GLU A 195 -1.97 -7.86 -3.38
C GLU A 195 -2.90 -8.67 -4.29
N ALA A 196 -2.69 -8.56 -5.60
CA ALA A 196 -3.61 -9.07 -6.60
C ALA A 196 -3.30 -10.53 -6.98
N ARG A 197 -2.16 -11.06 -6.54
CA ARG A 197 -1.68 -12.42 -6.80
C ARG A 197 -2.36 -13.47 -5.92
#